data_AF-A0A183PNW0-F1
#
_entry.id   AF-A0A183PNW0-F1
#
_cell.length_a   1.000
_cell.length_b   1.000
_cell.length_c   1.000
_cell.angle_alpha   90.00
_cell.angle_beta   90.00
_cell.angle_gamma   90.00
#
_symmetry.space_group_name_H-M   'P 1'
#
loop_
_entity.id
_entity.type
_entity.pdbx_description
1 polymer ?
#
loop_
_entity_poly.entity_id
_entity_poly.type
_entity_poly.pdbx_seq_one_letter_code
_entity_poly.pdbx_strand_id
1 'polypeptide(L)'
;MGISRIHNQKEEETTMEDNWKSIKEALTSTCHEVLGLKKHHHKEWISMETLGVVQERKNKKTAISNSRTRAEKVQAQAEYIEANKQVKKRIRADKKKYW
;
A
#
# COMPACT_ATOMS: atom_id res chain seq x y z
N MET A 1 38.29 24.31 -41.54
CA MET A 1 36.83 24.46 -41.37
C MET A 1 36.16 23.20 -40.77
N GLY A 2 36.86 22.40 -39.95
CA GLY A 2 36.32 21.13 -39.42
C GLY A 2 35.84 21.18 -37.96
N ILE A 3 36.44 22.04 -37.13
CA ILE A 3 36.21 22.07 -35.68
C ILE A 3 34.91 22.81 -35.34
N SER A 4 34.60 23.91 -36.04
CA SER A 4 33.38 24.70 -35.81
C SER A 4 32.08 23.95 -36.14
N ARG A 5 32.12 23.02 -37.10
CA ARG A 5 30.94 22.24 -37.51
C ARG A 5 30.56 21.18 -36.47
N ILE A 6 31.57 20.57 -35.84
CA ILE A 6 31.38 19.58 -34.77
C ILE A 6 30.90 20.26 -33.48
N HIS A 7 31.36 21.48 -33.19
CA HIS A 7 30.89 22.25 -32.03
C HIS A 7 29.40 22.59 -32.15
N ASN A 8 28.96 23.09 -33.33
CA ASN A 8 27.55 23.43 -33.57
C ASN A 8 26.62 22.21 -33.53
N GLN A 9 27.07 21.05 -34.05
CA GLN A 9 26.29 19.81 -33.98
C GLN A 9 26.10 19.31 -32.54
N LYS A 10 27.14 19.44 -31.70
CA LYS A 10 27.02 19.10 -30.26
C LYS A 10 26.08 20.05 -29.52
N GLU A 11 26.11 21.35 -29.81
CA GLU A 11 25.20 22.32 -29.20
C GLU A 11 23.73 22.08 -29.60
N GLU A 12 23.47 21.75 -30.87
CA GLU A 12 22.13 21.35 -31.36
C GLU A 12 21.62 20.05 -30.72
N GLU A 13 22.48 19.05 -30.54
CA GLU A 13 22.11 17.82 -29.81
C GLU A 13 21.79 18.11 -28.34
N THR A 14 22.62 18.90 -27.65
CA THR A 14 22.37 19.24 -26.24
C THR A 14 21.08 20.04 -26.05
N THR A 15 20.76 20.94 -26.98
CA THR A 15 19.51 21.72 -26.94
C THR A 15 18.29 20.87 -27.24
N MET A 16 18.39 19.85 -28.10
CA MET A 16 17.31 18.91 -28.35
C MET A 16 17.04 17.99 -27.14
N GLU A 17 18.10 17.54 -26.45
CA GLU A 17 17.96 16.76 -25.21
C GLU A 17 17.33 17.58 -24.08
N ASP A 18 17.74 18.84 -23.93
CA ASP A 18 17.18 19.76 -22.94
C ASP A 18 15.70 20.08 -23.23
N ASN A 19 15.35 20.30 -24.49
CA ASN A 19 13.95 20.49 -24.91
C ASN A 19 13.10 19.25 -24.61
N TRP A 20 13.62 18.06 -24.89
CA TRP A 20 12.93 16.81 -24.59
C TRP A 20 12.73 16.61 -23.07
N LYS A 21 13.72 17.00 -22.28
CA LYS A 21 13.63 16.98 -20.81
C LYS A 21 12.56 17.97 -20.31
N SER A 22 12.55 19.19 -20.82
CA SER A 22 11.56 20.22 -20.48
C SER A 22 10.13 19.77 -20.77
N ILE A 23 9.89 19.14 -21.92
CA ILE A 23 8.56 18.61 -22.29
C ILE A 23 8.11 17.51 -21.31
N LYS A 24 9.01 16.58 -20.96
CA LYS A 24 8.71 15.52 -19.99
C LYS A 24 8.40 16.09 -18.60
N GLU A 25 9.13 17.11 -18.17
CA GLU A 25 8.91 17.78 -16.90
C GLU A 25 7.58 18.53 -16.87
N ALA A 26 7.25 19.28 -17.94
CA ALA A 26 5.97 19.98 -18.07
C ALA A 26 4.77 19.02 -18.02
N LEU A 27 4.82 17.94 -18.81
CA LEU A 27 3.79 16.89 -18.80
C LEU A 27 3.64 16.25 -17.42
N THR A 28 4.76 15.93 -16.77
CA THR A 28 4.75 15.34 -15.41
C THR A 28 4.15 16.31 -14.40
N SER A 29 4.48 17.60 -14.50
CA SER A 29 3.96 18.66 -13.62
C SER A 29 2.45 18.81 -13.76
N THR A 30 1.95 18.94 -14.98
CA THR A 30 0.50 19.06 -15.24
C THR A 30 -0.26 17.83 -14.76
N CYS A 31 0.29 16.62 -14.97
CA CYS A 31 -0.30 15.40 -14.43
C CYS A 31 -0.38 15.42 -12.89
N HIS A 32 0.67 15.87 -12.20
CA HIS A 32 0.66 15.98 -10.74
C HIS A 32 -0.31 17.05 -10.23
N GLU A 33 -0.49 18.15 -10.94
CA GLU A 33 -1.43 19.22 -10.59
C GLU A 33 -2.88 18.77 -10.74
N VAL A 34 -3.20 18.14 -11.87
CA VAL A 34 -4.57 17.72 -12.19
C VAL A 34 -4.98 16.47 -11.43
N LEU A 35 -4.12 15.45 -11.38
CA LEU A 35 -4.44 14.16 -10.78
C LEU A 35 -4.03 14.06 -9.30
N GLY A 36 -3.20 14.99 -8.84
CA GLY A 36 -2.58 14.93 -7.52
C GLY A 36 -1.47 13.88 -7.44
N LEU A 37 -0.48 14.12 -6.58
CA LEU A 37 0.46 13.07 -6.18
C LEU A 37 -0.27 12.05 -5.30
N LYS A 38 -0.25 10.78 -5.70
CA LYS A 38 -0.75 9.68 -4.86
C LYS A 38 0.10 9.64 -3.59
N LYS A 39 -0.40 10.21 -2.50
CA LYS A 39 0.27 10.14 -1.20
C LYS A 39 0.33 8.66 -0.81
N HIS A 40 1.52 8.08 -0.89
CA HIS A 40 1.81 6.79 -0.28
C HIS A 40 1.81 7.01 1.23
N HIS A 41 0.62 7.08 1.81
CA HIS A 41 0.45 7.19 3.25
C HIS A 41 1.04 5.92 3.87
N HIS A 42 2.27 6.02 4.36
CA HIS A 42 2.89 5.03 5.25
C HIS A 42 2.29 5.15 6.65
N LYS A 43 0.95 5.18 6.72
CA LYS A 43 0.21 5.31 7.95
C LYS A 43 -0.20 3.92 8.38
N GLU A 44 -0.07 3.63 9.66
CA GLU A 44 -0.64 2.44 10.28
C GLU A 44 -2.16 2.52 10.12
N TRP A 45 -2.65 2.01 9.00
CA TRP A 45 -4.07 2.06 8.65
C TRP A 45 -4.90 1.12 9.52
N ILE A 46 -4.24 0.16 10.17
CA ILE A 46 -4.83 -0.76 11.12
C ILE A 46 -4.93 -0.05 12.48
N SER A 47 -6.14 0.04 13.02
CA SER A 47 -6.34 0.62 14.35
C SER A 47 -5.82 -0.29 15.47
N MET A 48 -5.44 0.29 16.60
CA MET A 48 -5.10 -0.48 17.82
C MET A 48 -6.25 -1.40 18.26
N GLU A 49 -7.49 -0.97 18.05
CA GLU A 49 -8.67 -1.78 18.33
C GLU A 49 -8.70 -3.05 17.45
N THR A 50 -8.33 -2.93 16.17
CA THR A 50 -8.17 -4.09 15.26
C THR A 50 -7.01 -4.99 15.66
N LEU A 51 -5.90 -4.43 16.17
CA LEU A 51 -4.81 -5.24 16.71
C LEU A 51 -5.26 -6.08 17.92
N GLY A 52 -6.09 -5.52 18.80
CA GLY A 52 -6.68 -6.22 19.95
C GLY A 52 -7.49 -7.45 19.53
N VAL A 53 -8.45 -7.31 18.62
CA VAL A 53 -9.24 -8.45 18.14
C VAL A 53 -8.44 -9.47 17.32
N VAL A 54 -7.35 -9.06 16.66
CA VAL A 54 -6.42 -10.00 16.02
C VAL A 54 -5.73 -10.87 17.08
N GLN A 55 -5.35 -10.28 18.21
CA GLN A 55 -4.77 -11.02 19.32
C GLN A 55 -5.80 -11.96 19.96
N GLU A 56 -7.05 -11.54 20.17
CA GLU A 56 -8.11 -12.43 20.65
C GLU A 56 -8.35 -13.62 19.72
N ARG A 57 -8.36 -13.38 18.40
CA ARG A 57 -8.47 -14.47 17.41
C ARG A 57 -7.30 -15.45 17.53
N LYS A 58 -6.07 -14.98 17.79
CA LYS A 58 -4.91 -15.85 18.04
C LYS A 58 -5.12 -16.69 19.30
N ASN A 59 -5.59 -16.09 20.39
CA ASN A 59 -5.87 -16.81 21.64
C ASN A 59 -6.93 -17.91 21.43
N LYS A 60 -8.00 -17.63 20.67
CA LYS A 60 -9.02 -18.63 20.29
C LYS A 60 -8.44 -19.76 19.44
N LYS A 61 -7.48 -19.46 18.57
CA LYS A 61 -6.75 -20.50 17.81
C LYS A 61 -5.93 -21.39 18.73
N THR A 62 -5.28 -20.82 19.75
CA THR A 62 -4.56 -21.59 20.77
C THR A 62 -5.51 -22.46 21.59
N ALA A 63 -6.71 -21.96 21.94
CA ALA A 63 -7.73 -22.74 22.63
C ALA A 63 -8.16 -24.00 21.84
N ILE A 64 -8.30 -23.89 20.51
CA ILE A 64 -8.55 -25.06 19.64
C ILE A 64 -7.41 -26.07 19.70
N SER A 65 -6.15 -25.62 19.73
CA SER A 65 -5.00 -26.51 19.81
C SER A 65 -4.92 -27.24 21.16
N ASN A 66 -5.35 -26.56 22.22
CA ASN A 66 -5.29 -27.08 23.59
C ASN A 66 -6.54 -27.89 23.99
N SER A 67 -7.56 -27.96 23.13
CA SER A 67 -8.79 -28.70 23.41
C SER A 67 -8.49 -30.17 23.64
N ARG A 68 -9.03 -30.74 24.72
CA ARG A 68 -8.80 -32.14 25.11
C ARG A 68 -9.91 -33.05 24.61
N THR A 69 -11.14 -32.55 24.59
CA THR A 69 -12.31 -33.30 24.14
C THR A 69 -12.82 -32.82 22.78
N ARG A 70 -13.55 -33.67 22.07
CA ARG A 70 -14.17 -33.31 20.79
C ARG A 70 -15.18 -32.17 20.94
N ALA A 71 -15.93 -32.14 22.05
CA ALA A 71 -16.91 -31.10 22.33
C ALA A 71 -16.24 -29.73 22.54
N GLU A 72 -15.18 -29.67 23.36
CA GLU A 72 -14.37 -28.44 23.54
C GLU A 72 -13.80 -27.95 22.21
N LYS A 73 -13.31 -28.87 21.37
CA LYS A 73 -12.75 -28.52 20.06
C LYS A 73 -13.80 -27.89 19.15
N VAL A 74 -15.02 -28.44 19.12
CA VAL A 74 -16.14 -27.90 18.33
C VAL A 74 -16.53 -26.51 18.82
N GLN A 75 -16.64 -26.33 20.15
CA GLN A 75 -16.96 -25.03 20.75
C GLN A 75 -15.90 -23.98 20.43
N ALA A 76 -14.61 -24.30 20.65
CA ALA A 76 -13.50 -23.40 20.37
C ALA A 76 -13.40 -23.07 18.87
N GLN A 77 -13.73 -24.01 17.98
CA GLN A 77 -13.82 -23.77 16.54
C GLN A 77 -14.93 -22.78 16.19
N ALA A 78 -16.13 -22.92 16.78
CA ALA A 78 -17.22 -21.98 16.57
C ALA A 78 -16.81 -20.54 16.97
N GLU A 79 -16.18 -20.39 18.13
CA GLU A 79 -15.70 -19.10 18.63
C GLU A 79 -14.61 -18.49 17.74
N TYR A 80 -13.66 -19.30 17.24
CA TYR A 80 -12.64 -18.86 16.31
C TYR A 80 -13.23 -18.40 14.97
N ILE A 81 -14.22 -19.12 14.44
CA ILE A 81 -14.91 -18.75 13.19
C ILE A 81 -15.52 -17.36 13.33
N GLU A 82 -16.21 -17.10 14.44
CA GLU A 82 -16.83 -15.80 14.67
C GLU A 82 -15.79 -14.68 14.84
N ALA A 83 -14.74 -14.91 15.64
CA ALA A 83 -13.64 -13.95 15.79
C ALA A 83 -12.94 -13.64 14.44
N ASN A 84 -12.76 -14.65 13.59
CA ASN A 84 -12.16 -14.47 12.28
C ASN A 84 -13.04 -13.65 11.32
N LYS A 85 -14.37 -13.78 11.40
CA LYS A 85 -15.31 -12.91 10.66
C LYS A 85 -15.18 -11.45 11.12
N GLN A 86 -15.13 -11.22 12.43
CA GLN A 86 -15.01 -9.87 13.00
C GLN A 86 -13.70 -9.18 12.59
N VAL A 87 -12.57 -9.90 12.66
CA VAL A 87 -11.27 -9.39 12.19
C VAL A 87 -11.34 -8.97 10.72
N LYS A 88 -11.91 -9.80 9.84
CA LYS A 88 -12.07 -9.46 8.41
C LYS A 88 -12.95 -8.22 8.21
N LYS A 89 -14.03 -8.06 8.99
CA LYS A 89 -14.91 -6.89 8.93
C LYS A 89 -14.20 -5.62 9.35
N ARG A 90 -13.46 -5.65 10.46
CA ARG A 90 -12.71 -4.50 11.01
C ARG A 90 -11.57 -4.08 10.10
N ILE A 91 -10.77 -5.02 9.60
CA ILE A 91 -9.73 -4.74 8.60
C ILE A 91 -10.30 -4.02 7.37
N ARG A 92 -11.46 -4.45 6.86
CA ARG A 92 -12.11 -3.76 5.73
C ARG A 92 -12.57 -2.35 6.08
N ALA A 93 -13.10 -2.15 7.29
CA ALA A 93 -13.53 -0.84 7.76
C ALA A 93 -12.34 0.12 7.95
N ASP A 94 -11.28 -0.35 8.58
CA ASP A 94 -10.03 0.39 8.75
C ASP A 94 -9.44 0.78 7.39
N LYS A 95 -9.38 -0.14 6.43
CA LYS A 95 -8.92 0.17 5.07
C LYS A 95 -9.76 1.28 4.42
N LYS A 96 -11.09 1.21 4.48
CA LYS A 96 -12.02 2.23 3.92
C LYS A 96 -11.91 3.60 4.59
N LYS A 97 -11.40 3.68 5.82
CA LYS A 97 -11.17 4.97 6.49
C LYS A 97 -9.92 5.68 5.96
N TYR A 98 -8.94 4.91 5.48
CA TYR A 98 -7.65 5.42 5.03
C TYR A 98 -7.48 5.45 3.51
N TRP A 99 -8.35 4.76 2.77
CA TRP A 99 -8.43 4.70 1.31
C TRP A 99 -9.86 4.95 0.86
#